data_AF-A0AAW9PYD8-F1
#
_entry.id   AF-A0AAW9PYD8-F1
#
_cell.length_a   1.000
_cell.length_b   1.000
_cell.length_c   1.000
_cell.angle_alpha   90.00
_cell.angle_beta   90.00
_cell.angle_gamma   90.00
#
_symmetry.space_group_name_H-M   'P 1'
#
loop_
_entity.id
_entity.type
_entity.pdbx_description
1 polymer ?
#
loop_
_entity_poly.entity_id
_entity_poly.type
_entity_poly.pdbx_seq_one_letter_code
_entity_poly.pdbx_strand_id
1 'polypeptide(L)'
;MAVQTTFDLDDAKDLLKQLENFHQVMKQDWSRVENQWANLRSCWHDDQYQTFEPLYEKLAATHKDSQKESEEYISFMREQVRIAEERRAKLGALKGL
;
A
#
# COMPACT_ATOMS: atom_id res chain seq x y z
N MET A 1 16.61 -3.69 19.81
CA MET A 1 17.17 -4.67 18.85
C MET A 1 16.04 -5.12 17.95
N ALA A 2 16.15 -4.97 16.62
CA ALA A 2 15.06 -5.38 15.72
C ALA A 2 14.92 -6.91 15.76
N VAL A 3 13.76 -7.38 16.21
CA VAL A 3 13.42 -8.81 16.27
C VAL A 3 13.21 -9.29 14.84
N GLN A 4 13.83 -10.41 14.48
CA GLN A 4 13.68 -10.99 13.15
C GLN A 4 12.27 -11.53 13.00
N THR A 5 11.62 -11.14 11.92
CA THR A 5 10.35 -11.71 11.50
C THR A 5 10.52 -13.17 11.07
N THR A 6 9.47 -13.97 11.22
CA THR A 6 9.50 -15.42 10.97
C THR A 6 9.33 -15.80 9.51
N PHE A 7 9.07 -14.83 8.63
CA PHE A 7 8.81 -15.09 7.21
C PHE A 7 10.10 -15.22 6.40
N ASP A 8 10.03 -15.99 5.32
CA ASP A 8 11.12 -16.17 4.36
C ASP A 8 11.45 -14.86 3.63
N LEU A 9 12.74 -14.66 3.32
CA LEU A 9 13.22 -13.43 2.71
C LEU A 9 12.75 -13.29 1.25
N ASP A 10 12.72 -14.38 0.50
CA ASP A 10 12.32 -14.36 -0.90
C ASP A 10 10.80 -14.14 -1.00
N ASP A 11 10.02 -14.81 -0.15
CA ASP A 11 8.58 -14.56 -0.02
C ASP A 11 8.27 -13.10 0.36
N ALA A 12 9.05 -12.51 1.28
CA ALA A 12 8.88 -11.12 1.69
C ALA A 12 9.19 -10.13 0.56
N LYS A 13 10.20 -10.43 -0.27
CA LYS A 13 10.54 -9.61 -1.45
C LYS A 13 9.45 -9.70 -2.51
N ASP A 14 8.92 -10.88 -2.74
CA ASP A 14 7.83 -11.09 -3.70
C ASP A 14 6.58 -10.35 -3.26
N LEU A 15 6.19 -10.47 -1.98
CA LEU A 15 5.05 -9.73 -1.44
C LEU A 15 5.28 -8.21 -1.49
N LEU A 16 6.47 -7.74 -1.13
CA LEU A 16 6.82 -6.32 -1.21
C LEU A 16 6.64 -5.77 -2.63
N LYS A 17 7.15 -6.49 -3.63
CA LYS A 17 6.97 -6.10 -5.04
C LYS A 17 5.50 -6.05 -5.43
N GLN A 18 4.69 -7.02 -5.00
CA GLN A 18 3.25 -7.02 -5.29
C GLN A 18 2.53 -5.86 -4.59
N LEU A 19 2.86 -5.56 -3.33
CA LEU A 19 2.24 -4.46 -2.59
C LEU A 19 2.62 -3.09 -3.17
N GLU A 20 3.87 -2.90 -3.60
CA GLU A 20 4.31 -1.66 -4.27
C GLU A 20 3.54 -1.43 -5.58
N ASN A 21 3.42 -2.48 -6.41
CA ASN A 21 2.66 -2.42 -7.65
C ASN A 21 1.18 -2.13 -7.39
N PHE A 22 0.58 -2.86 -6.45
CA PHE A 22 -0.82 -2.70 -6.09
C PHE A 22 -1.12 -1.30 -5.55
N HIS A 23 -0.27 -0.77 -4.66
CA HIS A 23 -0.39 0.58 -4.12
C HIS A 23 -0.36 1.64 -5.23
N GLN A 24 0.53 1.49 -6.21
CA GLN A 24 0.59 2.40 -7.35
C GLN A 24 -0.67 2.33 -8.20
N VAL A 25 -1.18 1.13 -8.52
CA VAL A 25 -2.41 0.93 -9.28
C VAL A 25 -3.61 1.55 -8.55
N MET A 26 -3.76 1.26 -7.25
CA MET A 26 -4.82 1.84 -6.42
C MET A 26 -4.81 3.37 -6.44
N LYS A 27 -3.63 3.98 -6.37
CA LYS A 27 -3.48 5.44 -6.41
C LYS A 27 -3.87 6.02 -7.77
N GLN A 28 -3.41 5.41 -8.85
CA GLN A 28 -3.70 5.87 -10.20
C GLN A 28 -5.19 5.75 -10.52
N ASP A 29 -5.80 4.60 -10.29
CA ASP A 29 -7.20 4.38 -10.64
C ASP A 29 -8.14 5.20 -9.76
N TRP A 30 -7.85 5.34 -8.47
CA TRP A 30 -8.67 6.18 -7.60
C TRP A 30 -8.63 7.66 -7.98
N SER A 31 -7.47 8.18 -8.40
CA SER A 31 -7.38 9.57 -8.89
C SER A 31 -8.32 9.83 -10.07
N ARG A 32 -8.56 8.83 -10.92
CA ARG A 32 -9.51 8.93 -12.03
C ARG A 32 -10.94 9.01 -11.51
N VAL A 33 -11.28 8.17 -10.54
CA VAL A 33 -12.60 8.16 -9.88
C VAL A 33 -12.87 9.50 -9.20
N GLU A 34 -11.91 10.04 -8.45
CA GLU A 34 -12.02 11.34 -7.79
C GLU A 34 -12.26 12.48 -8.79
N ASN A 35 -11.51 12.49 -9.89
CA ASN A 35 -11.70 13.50 -10.94
C ASN A 35 -13.09 13.43 -11.57
N GLN A 36 -13.59 12.22 -11.88
CA GLN A 36 -14.93 12.07 -12.45
C GLN A 36 -16.02 12.43 -11.46
N TRP A 37 -15.85 12.06 -10.18
CA TRP A 37 -16.79 12.45 -9.14
C TRP A 37 -16.83 13.96 -8.96
N ALA A 38 -15.68 14.64 -8.91
CA ALA A 38 -15.62 16.09 -8.80
C ALA A 38 -16.35 16.81 -9.95
N ASN A 39 -16.24 16.30 -11.18
CA ASN A 39 -16.97 16.83 -12.33
C ASN A 39 -18.50 16.71 -12.13
N LEU A 40 -18.97 15.53 -11.71
CA LEU A 40 -20.40 15.23 -11.55
C LEU A 40 -21.01 15.92 -10.33
N ARG A 41 -20.26 16.10 -9.24
CA ARG A 41 -20.75 16.69 -7.99
C ARG A 41 -21.33 18.09 -8.18
N SER A 42 -20.84 18.82 -9.18
CA SER A 42 -21.33 20.17 -9.51
C SER A 42 -22.66 20.19 -10.25
N CYS A 43 -23.02 19.12 -10.95
CA CYS A 43 -24.13 19.10 -11.91
C CYS A 43 -25.15 17.98 -11.70
N TRP A 44 -24.90 17.02 -10.81
CA TRP A 44 -25.80 15.93 -10.47
C TRP A 44 -26.54 16.24 -9.15
N HIS A 45 -27.86 16.46 -9.21
CA HIS A 45 -28.65 16.93 -8.06
C HIS A 45 -30.04 16.27 -7.96
N ASP A 46 -30.14 14.99 -8.32
CA ASP A 46 -31.38 14.21 -8.18
C ASP A 46 -31.38 13.29 -6.95
N ASP A 47 -32.43 12.50 -6.77
CA ASP A 47 -32.55 11.56 -5.65
C ASP A 47 -31.45 10.46 -5.67
N GLN A 48 -30.90 10.15 -6.84
CA GLN A 48 -29.80 9.19 -6.96
C GLN A 48 -28.50 9.81 -6.45
N TYR A 49 -28.27 11.11 -6.66
CA TYR A 49 -27.15 11.83 -6.07
C TYR A 49 -27.16 11.72 -4.54
N GLN A 50 -28.30 11.97 -3.91
CA GLN A 50 -28.43 11.90 -2.44
C GLN A 50 -28.15 10.49 -1.90
N THR A 51 -28.43 9.46 -2.70
CA THR A 51 -28.14 8.06 -2.35
C THR A 51 -26.66 7.73 -2.57
N PHE A 52 -26.07 8.23 -3.65
CA PHE A 52 -24.72 7.88 -4.07
C PHE A 52 -23.63 8.66 -3.30
N GLU A 53 -23.81 9.96 -3.04
CA GLU A 53 -22.80 10.79 -2.38
C GLU A 53 -22.31 10.20 -1.04
N PRO A 54 -23.18 9.75 -0.11
CA PRO A 54 -22.72 9.12 1.13
C PRO A 54 -21.93 7.81 0.91
N LEU A 55 -22.30 7.03 -0.12
CA LEU A 55 -21.59 5.81 -0.48
C LEU A 55 -20.20 6.13 -1.02
N TYR A 56 -20.11 7.14 -1.87
CA TYR A 56 -18.84 7.65 -2.39
C TYR A 56 -17.93 8.12 -1.26
N GLU A 57 -18.42 8.95 -0.34
CA GLU A 57 -17.61 9.47 0.77
C GLU A 57 -17.08 8.34 1.67
N LYS A 58 -17.88 7.27 1.88
CA LYS A 58 -17.42 6.06 2.58
C LYS A 58 -16.31 5.32 1.83
N LEU A 59 -16.46 5.17 0.51
CA LEU A 59 -15.44 4.55 -0.34
C LEU A 59 -14.14 5.37 -0.32
N ALA A 60 -14.24 6.70 -0.41
CA ALA A 60 -13.10 7.61 -0.37
C ALA A 60 -12.35 7.54 0.97
N ALA A 61 -13.07 7.54 2.09
CA ALA A 61 -12.46 7.38 3.40
C ALA A 61 -11.73 6.03 3.52
N THR A 62 -12.40 4.94 3.12
CA THR A 62 -11.83 3.59 3.18
C THR A 62 -10.60 3.44 2.30
N HIS A 63 -10.63 4.02 1.10
CA HIS A 63 -9.50 4.02 0.17
C HIS A 63 -8.30 4.79 0.74
N LYS A 64 -8.53 5.98 1.30
CA LYS A 64 -7.49 6.79 1.93
C LYS A 64 -6.81 6.05 3.09
N ASP A 65 -7.60 5.41 3.95
CA ASP A 65 -7.07 4.62 5.06
C ASP A 65 -6.26 3.42 4.54
N SER A 66 -6.79 2.72 3.53
CA SER A 66 -6.09 1.59 2.89
C SER A 66 -4.78 2.00 2.22
N GLN A 67 -4.72 3.18 1.60
CA GLN A 67 -3.48 3.71 1.02
C GLN A 67 -2.42 3.95 2.09
N LYS A 68 -2.82 4.59 3.20
CA LYS A 68 -1.92 4.88 4.32
C LYS A 68 -1.38 3.59 4.93
N GLU A 69 -2.25 2.64 5.25
CA GLU A 69 -1.85 1.35 5.81
C GLU A 69 -0.94 0.57 4.83
N SER A 70 -1.23 0.62 3.53
CA SER A 70 -0.38 0.02 2.51
C SER A 70 1.03 0.63 2.48
N GLU A 71 1.17 1.96 2.62
CA GLU A 71 2.48 2.63 2.70
C GLU A 71 3.25 2.23 3.97
N GLU A 72 2.55 2.10 5.10
CA GLU A 72 3.13 1.66 6.37
C GLU A 72 3.68 0.23 6.25
N TYR A 73 2.91 -0.70 5.68
CA TYR A 73 3.36 -2.09 5.52
C TYR A 73 4.45 -2.26 4.45
N ILE A 74 4.42 -1.48 3.36
CA ILE A 74 5.53 -1.43 2.39
C ILE A 74 6.81 -0.98 3.09
N SER A 75 6.75 0.07 3.90
CA SER A 75 7.89 0.60 4.64
C SER A 75 8.42 -0.42 5.65
N PHE A 76 7.53 -1.08 6.38
CA PHE A 76 7.87 -2.16 7.29
C PHE A 76 8.58 -3.31 6.57
N MET A 77 8.04 -3.80 5.45
CA MET A 77 8.65 -4.92 4.72
C MET A 77 10.01 -4.56 4.12
N ARG A 78 10.18 -3.34 3.58
CA ARG A 78 11.49 -2.86 3.11
C ARG A 78 12.54 -2.92 4.22
N GLU A 79 12.18 -2.49 5.42
CA GLU A 79 13.07 -2.52 6.57
C GLU A 79 13.42 -3.95 7.00
N GLN A 80 12.44 -4.86 7.00
CA GLN A 80 12.68 -6.28 7.32
C GLN A 80 13.59 -6.95 6.29
N VAL A 81 13.38 -6.70 5.00
CA VAL A 81 14.25 -7.18 3.92
C VAL A 81 15.67 -6.66 4.11
N ARG A 82 15.84 -5.36 4.38
CA ARG A 82 17.16 -4.74 4.64
C ARG A 82 17.88 -5.39 5.82
N ILE A 83 17.20 -5.57 6.95
CA ILE A 83 17.78 -6.21 8.15
C ILE A 83 18.22 -7.64 7.85
N ALA A 84 17.42 -8.40 7.11
CA ALA A 84 17.73 -9.78 6.75
C ALA A 84 18.95 -9.88 5.82
N GLU A 85 19.04 -9.01 4.82
CA GLU A 85 20.17 -8.94 3.89
C GLU A 85 21.48 -8.56 4.60
N GLU A 86 21.45 -7.57 5.49
CA GLU A 86 22.63 -7.17 6.28
C GLU A 86 23.13 -8.31 7.18
N ARG A 87 22.23 -9.07 7.79
CA ARG A 87 22.59 -10.25 8.58
C ARG A 87 23.23 -11.34 7.72
N ARG A 88 22.65 -11.62 6.54
CA ARG A 88 23.20 -12.60 5.59
C ARG A 88 24.61 -12.21 5.13
N ALA A 89 24.83 -10.93 4.83
CA ALA A 89 26.14 -10.40 4.45
C ALA A 89 27.19 -10.55 5.56
N LYS A 90 26.83 -10.20 6.81
CA LYS A 90 27.72 -10.35 7.98
C LYS A 90 28.08 -11.82 8.24
N LEU A 91 27.12 -12.74 8.13
CA LEU A 91 27.36 -14.17 8.29
C LEU A 91 28.22 -14.75 7.16
N GLY A 92 28.06 -14.26 5.92
CA GLY A 92 28.93 -14.62 4.80
C GLY A 92 30.37 -14.18 5.00
N ALA A 93 30.58 -12.96 5.49
CA ALA A 93 31.92 -12.43 5.82
C ALA A 93 32.62 -13.22 6.94
N LEU A 94 31.87 -13.71 7.93
CA LEU A 94 32.39 -14.53 9.03
C LEU A 94 32.76 -15.98 8.63
N LYS A 95 32.14 -16.53 7.58
CA LYS A 95 32.45 -17.88 7.07
C LYS A 95 33.58 -17.90 6.03
N GLY A 96 34.00 -16.73 5.56
CA GLY A 96 35.12 -16.57 4.61
C GLY A 96 36.48 -16.28 5.27
N LEU A 97 36.53 -16.29 6.61
CA LEU A 97 37.73 -16.27 7.46
C LEU A 97 37.95 -17.68 8.04
#